data_AF-A0A957TTM9-F1
#
_entry.id   AF-A0A957TTM9-F1
#
_cell.length_a   1.000
_cell.length_b   1.000
_cell.length_c   1.000
_cell.angle_alpha   90.00
_cell.angle_beta   90.00
_cell.angle_gamma   90.00
#
_symmetry.space_group_name_H-M   'P 1'
#
loop_
_entity.id
_entity.type
_entity.pdbx_description
1 polymer ?
#
loop_
_entity_poly.entity_id
_entity_poly.type
_entity_poly.pdbx_seq_one_letter_code
_entity_poly.pdbx_strand_id
1 'polypeptide(L)'
;FTGEMIYPWMFADYPHLQPLREAANLLAATEDWPQLYDVEQLRQNEVPCAAAVYYNDMYVERAYSEETAREISGIQLWITNQYEHNALRADGEALLDRLLQMVRGER
;
A
#
# COMPACT_ATOMS: atom_id res chain seq x y z
N PHE A 1 -5.60 -14.67 10.19
CA PHE A 1 -5.86 -14.73 8.74
C PHE A 1 -4.64 -14.13 8.05
N THR A 2 -4.17 -14.67 6.94
CA THR A 2 -2.89 -14.28 6.30
C THR A 2 -3.01 -13.10 5.34
N GLY A 3 -4.23 -12.57 5.13
CA GLY A 3 -4.50 -11.62 4.05
C GLY A 3 -4.13 -12.27 2.71
N GLU A 4 -3.39 -11.52 1.88
CA GLU A 4 -2.79 -12.00 0.62
C GLU A 4 -1.34 -12.48 0.79
N MET A 5 -0.81 -12.55 2.02
CA MET A 5 0.58 -12.95 2.26
C MET A 5 0.79 -14.43 1.93
N ILE A 6 1.83 -14.70 1.15
CA ILE A 6 2.25 -16.05 0.78
C ILE A 6 3.43 -16.47 1.65
N TYR A 7 3.30 -17.60 2.35
CA TYR A 7 4.32 -18.09 3.26
C TYR A 7 4.98 -19.39 2.76
N PRO A 8 6.24 -19.67 3.14
CA PRO A 8 6.94 -20.88 2.72
C PRO A 8 6.21 -22.19 3.04
N TRP A 9 5.52 -22.24 4.19
CA TRP A 9 4.76 -23.43 4.59
C TRP A 9 3.59 -23.74 3.65
N MET A 10 3.03 -22.76 2.95
CA MET A 10 1.95 -23.00 1.96
C MET A 10 2.45 -23.88 0.81
N PHE A 11 3.72 -23.73 0.41
CA PHE A 11 4.35 -24.57 -0.62
C PHE A 11 4.79 -25.95 -0.09
N ALA A 12 4.83 -26.14 1.22
CA ALA A 12 5.01 -27.45 1.83
C ALA A 12 3.67 -28.19 1.95
N ASP A 13 2.63 -27.48 2.38
CA ASP A 13 1.36 -28.07 2.80
C ASP A 13 0.35 -28.21 1.66
N TYR A 14 0.37 -27.34 0.64
CA TYR A 14 -0.61 -27.36 -0.45
C TYR A 14 -0.06 -28.14 -1.66
N PRO A 15 -0.63 -29.32 -2.01
CA PRO A 15 -0.06 -30.20 -3.04
C PRO A 15 0.08 -29.53 -4.41
N HIS A 16 -0.84 -28.64 -4.77
CA HIS A 16 -0.79 -27.93 -6.05
C HIS A 16 0.29 -26.84 -6.12
N LEU A 17 0.80 -26.38 -4.97
CA LEU A 17 1.88 -25.41 -4.90
C LEU A 17 3.26 -26.05 -4.79
N GLN A 18 3.36 -27.28 -4.29
CA GLN A 18 4.64 -27.99 -4.12
C GLN A 18 5.56 -27.97 -5.35
N PRO A 19 5.06 -28.15 -6.61
CA PRO A 19 5.92 -28.06 -7.79
C PRO A 19 6.58 -26.70 -7.99
N LEU A 20 6.03 -25.63 -7.42
CA LEU A 20 6.53 -24.26 -7.52
C LEU A 20 7.43 -23.84 -6.36
N ARG A 21 7.63 -24.71 -5.35
CA ARG A 21 8.34 -24.35 -4.10
C ARG A 21 9.74 -23.79 -4.33
N GLU A 22 10.51 -24.41 -5.22
CA GLU A 22 11.87 -23.95 -5.52
C GLU A 22 11.87 -22.56 -6.16
N ALA A 23 11.01 -22.35 -7.16
CA ALA A 23 10.84 -21.05 -7.80
C ALA A 23 10.39 -19.97 -6.80
N ALA A 24 9.44 -20.29 -5.92
CA ALA A 24 8.98 -19.37 -4.88
C ALA A 24 10.09 -18.99 -3.90
N ASN A 25 10.94 -19.95 -3.51
CA ASN A 25 12.09 -19.67 -2.63
C ASN A 25 13.16 -18.81 -3.32
N LEU A 26 13.42 -19.02 -4.61
CA LEU A 26 14.34 -18.17 -5.37
C LEU A 26 13.84 -16.72 -5.42
N LEU A 27 12.55 -16.52 -5.71
CA LEU A 27 11.92 -15.19 -5.70
C LEU A 27 11.97 -14.55 -4.30
N ALA A 28 11.66 -15.32 -3.25
CA ALA A 28 11.66 -14.81 -1.88
C ALA A 28 13.06 -14.44 -1.36
N ALA A 29 14.11 -15.10 -1.85
CA ALA A 29 15.50 -14.82 -1.50
C ALA A 29 16.15 -13.75 -2.39
N THR A 30 15.42 -13.20 -3.36
CA THR A 30 15.91 -12.11 -4.22
C THR A 30 15.99 -10.82 -3.40
N GLU A 31 17.20 -10.30 -3.20
CA GLU A 31 17.47 -9.08 -2.43
C GLU A 31 17.88 -7.88 -3.31
N ASP A 32 18.21 -8.12 -4.59
CA ASP A 32 18.75 -7.15 -5.55
C ASP A 32 17.65 -6.34 -6.27
N TRP A 33 16.52 -6.11 -5.59
CA TRP A 33 15.48 -5.25 -6.13
C TRP A 33 16.03 -3.82 -6.32
N PRO A 34 15.84 -3.22 -7.50
CA PRO A 34 16.23 -1.83 -7.69
C PRO A 34 15.41 -0.94 -6.75
N GLN A 35 15.99 0.19 -6.36
CA GLN A 35 15.24 1.23 -5.66
C GLN A 35 14.07 1.66 -6.53
N LEU A 36 12.84 1.47 -6.03
CA LEU A 36 11.63 1.79 -6.78
C LEU A 36 11.38 3.31 -6.83
N TYR A 37 11.78 4.01 -5.76
CA TYR A 37 11.55 5.44 -5.59
C TYR A 37 12.84 6.17 -5.21
N ASP A 38 12.99 7.39 -5.72
CA ASP A 38 14.00 8.34 -5.25
C ASP A 38 13.42 9.12 -4.06
N VAL A 39 13.88 8.79 -2.85
CA VAL A 39 13.41 9.40 -1.60
C VAL A 39 13.75 10.88 -1.53
N GLU A 40 14.91 11.31 -2.05
CA GLU A 40 15.28 12.73 -2.07
C GLU A 40 14.38 13.52 -3.01
N GLN A 41 13.99 12.93 -4.14
CA GLN A 41 13.01 13.54 -5.04
C GLN A 41 11.62 13.63 -4.40
N LEU A 42 11.18 12.62 -3.64
CA LEU A 42 9.90 12.64 -2.93
C LEU A 42 9.86 13.74 -1.84
N ARG A 43 10.98 13.93 -1.13
CA ARG A 43 11.15 15.00 -0.14
C ARG A 43 11.11 16.40 -0.76
N GLN A 44 11.36 16.52 -2.06
CA GLN A 44 11.31 17.77 -2.81
C GLN A 44 10.02 17.93 -3.62
N ASN A 45 8.99 17.12 -3.35
CA ASN A 45 7.72 17.22 -4.04
C ASN A 45 7.05 18.60 -3.84
N GLU A 46 6.74 19.27 -4.94
CA GLU A 46 6.00 20.54 -4.98
C GLU A 46 4.54 20.36 -5.46
N VAL A 47 4.18 19.17 -5.94
CA VAL A 47 2.83 18.87 -6.44
C VAL A 47 1.91 18.55 -5.26
N PRO A 48 0.76 19.22 -5.10
CA PRO A 48 -0.19 18.90 -4.04
C PRO A 48 -0.63 17.44 -4.11
N CYS A 49 -0.56 16.73 -2.98
CA CYS A 49 -0.82 15.29 -2.91
C CYS A 49 -1.75 14.98 -1.73
N ALA A 50 -2.70 14.07 -1.94
CA ALA A 50 -3.54 13.53 -0.88
C ALA A 50 -3.63 12.00 -1.01
N ALA A 51 -3.70 11.31 0.13
CA ALA A 51 -3.85 9.86 0.18
C ALA A 51 -4.87 9.44 1.24
N ALA A 52 -5.72 8.47 0.88
CA ALA A 52 -6.57 7.78 1.83
C ALA A 52 -5.77 6.64 2.47
N VAL A 53 -5.83 6.53 3.79
CA VAL A 53 -5.24 5.42 4.55
C VAL A 53 -6.34 4.79 5.38
N TYR A 54 -6.70 3.54 5.08
CA TYR A 54 -7.75 2.86 5.81
C TYR A 54 -7.19 2.27 7.10
N TYR A 55 -7.79 2.63 8.23
CA TYR A 55 -7.25 2.36 9.55
C TYR A 55 -7.15 0.87 9.86
N ASN A 56 -8.08 0.07 9.32
CA ASN A 56 -8.17 -1.38 9.56
C ASN A 56 -7.84 -2.22 8.32
N ASP A 57 -7.15 -1.66 7.31
CA ASP A 57 -6.83 -2.40 6.09
C ASP A 57 -6.07 -3.70 6.40
N MET A 58 -6.65 -4.83 5.98
CA MET A 58 -6.08 -6.15 6.21
C MET A 58 -4.80 -6.41 5.39
N TYR A 59 -4.58 -5.66 4.31
CA TYR A 59 -3.53 -5.90 3.33
C TYR A 59 -2.42 -4.84 3.39
N VAL A 60 -2.76 -3.60 3.74
CA VAL A 60 -1.81 -2.49 3.78
C VAL A 60 -1.67 -1.97 5.21
N GLU A 61 -0.52 -2.22 5.83
CA GLU A 61 -0.25 -1.75 7.19
C GLU A 61 -0.22 -0.21 7.25
N ARG A 62 -1.05 0.34 8.13
CA ARG A 62 -1.18 1.78 8.36
C ARG A 62 0.14 2.40 8.78
N ALA A 63 0.88 1.75 9.68
CA ALA A 63 2.13 2.31 10.21
C ALA A 63 3.17 2.59 9.11
N TYR A 64 3.30 1.67 8.14
CA TYR A 64 4.21 1.87 6.99
C TYR A 64 3.71 2.92 6.01
N SER A 65 2.39 3.06 5.86
CA SER A 65 1.79 4.13 5.06
C SER A 65 2.09 5.51 5.68
N GLU A 66 1.93 5.63 6.99
CA GLU A 66 2.28 6.85 7.73
C GLU A 66 3.79 7.16 7.69
N GLU A 67 4.65 6.14 7.80
CA GLU A 67 6.10 6.28 7.67
C GLU A 67 6.48 6.80 6.28
N THR A 68 5.93 6.18 5.22
CA THR A 68 6.16 6.60 3.83
C THR A 68 5.70 8.04 3.61
N ALA A 69 4.56 8.43 4.15
CA ALA A 69 4.03 9.78 3.99
C ALA A 69 4.92 10.85 4.62
N ARG A 70 5.69 10.54 5.68
CA ARG A 70 6.65 11.48 6.27
C ARG A 70 7.80 11.82 5.32
N GLU A 71 8.06 10.99 4.34
CA GLU A 71 9.11 11.17 3.35
C GLU A 71 8.64 11.92 2.09
N ILE A 72 7.34 12.20 1.96
CA ILE A 72 6.77 12.87 0.79
C ILE A 72 6.38 14.29 1.20
N SER A 73 7.05 15.30 0.65
CA SER A 73 6.71 16.69 0.96
C SER A 73 5.33 17.06 0.45
N GLY A 74 4.55 17.76 1.29
CA GLY A 74 3.24 18.28 0.94
C GLY A 74 2.10 17.25 0.87
N ILE A 75 2.33 15.97 1.17
CA ILE A 75 1.25 14.96 1.19
C ILE A 75 0.29 15.19 2.36
N GLN A 76 -1.00 15.05 2.09
CA GLN A 76 -2.06 15.09 3.10
C GLN A 76 -2.67 13.69 3.27
N LEU A 77 -2.68 13.18 4.49
CA LEU A 77 -3.32 11.90 4.78
C LEU A 77 -4.74 12.08 5.30
N TRP A 78 -5.68 11.34 4.71
CA TRP A 78 -6.99 11.06 5.30
C TRP A 78 -6.97 9.65 5.88
N ILE A 79 -6.68 9.56 7.17
CA ILE A 79 -6.73 8.31 7.92
C ILE A 79 -8.17 8.07 8.37
N THR A 80 -8.80 6.96 7.96
CA THR A 80 -10.22 6.71 8.19
C THR A 80 -10.53 5.25 8.44
N ASN A 81 -11.48 4.96 9.31
CA ASN A 81 -12.04 3.62 9.52
C ASN A 81 -13.40 3.43 8.84
N GLN A 82 -13.81 4.36 7.98
CA GLN A 82 -15.08 4.29 7.24
C GLN A 82 -15.05 3.26 6.12
N TYR A 83 -13.86 2.92 5.64
CA TYR A 83 -13.65 2.01 4.52
C TYR A 83 -12.58 0.97 4.86
N GLU A 84 -12.55 -0.06 4.03
CA GLU A 84 -11.54 -1.11 4.00
C GLU A 84 -10.82 -1.09 2.65
N HIS A 85 -9.93 -2.05 2.40
CA HIS A 85 -9.11 -2.16 1.19
C HIS A 85 -9.88 -1.97 -0.15
N ASN A 86 -11.16 -2.35 -0.20
CA ASN A 86 -11.99 -2.26 -1.40
C ASN A 86 -12.70 -0.91 -1.60
N ALA A 87 -12.36 0.14 -0.84
CA ALA A 87 -13.07 1.42 -0.81
C ALA A 87 -13.32 2.01 -2.21
N LEU A 88 -12.29 2.02 -3.08
CA LEU A 88 -12.39 2.57 -4.43
C LEU A 88 -13.46 1.85 -5.28
N ARG A 89 -13.64 0.53 -5.07
CA ARG A 89 -14.68 -0.25 -5.74
C ARG A 89 -16.05 -0.04 -5.10
N ALA A 90 -16.09 0.10 -3.78
CA ALA A 90 -17.33 0.21 -3.01
C ALA A 90 -17.98 1.59 -3.15
N ASP A 91 -17.18 2.66 -3.14
CA ASP A 91 -17.62 4.05 -3.04
C ASP A 91 -16.59 5.02 -3.67
N GLY A 92 -16.13 4.69 -4.88
CA GLY A 92 -15.04 5.39 -5.54
C GLY A 92 -15.31 6.87 -5.84
N GLU A 93 -16.57 7.24 -6.09
CA GLU A 93 -16.97 8.63 -6.37
C GLU A 93 -16.75 9.51 -5.13
N ALA A 94 -17.36 9.16 -4.00
CA ALA A 94 -17.21 9.93 -2.76
C ALA A 94 -15.76 9.96 -2.27
N LEU A 95 -15.04 8.83 -2.41
CA LEU A 95 -13.64 8.74 -2.03
C LEU A 95 -12.76 9.65 -2.89
N LEU A 96 -12.92 9.61 -4.21
CA LEU A 96 -12.12 10.42 -5.11
C LEU A 96 -12.45 11.91 -4.97
N ASP A 97 -13.73 12.27 -4.85
CA ASP A 97 -14.16 13.65 -4.60
C ASP A 97 -13.51 14.21 -3.34
N ARG A 98 -13.46 13.42 -2.25
CA ARG A 98 -12.81 13.82 -1.01
C ARG A 98 -11.32 14.09 -1.21
N LEU A 99 -10.60 13.19 -1.89
CA LEU A 99 -9.17 13.37 -2.15
C LEU A 99 -8.90 14.57 -3.06
N LEU A 100 -9.76 14.82 -4.06
CA LEU A 100 -9.64 15.99 -4.94
C LEU A 100 -9.89 17.30 -4.19
N GLN A 101 -10.87 17.34 -3.28
CA GLN A 101 -11.11 18.49 -2.41
C GLN A 101 -9.88 18.79 -1.55
N MET A 102 -9.27 17.76 -0.95
CA MET A 102 -8.04 17.90 -0.15
C MET A 102 -6.90 18.52 -0.97
N VAL A 103 -6.65 17.97 -2.18
CA VAL A 103 -5.63 18.50 -3.10
C VAL A 103 -5.89 19.96 -3.49
N ARG A 104 -7.17 20.37 -3.62
CA ARG A 104 -7.57 21.75 -3.94
C ARG A 104 -7.57 22.69 -2.73
N GLY A 105 -7.40 22.19 -1.51
CA GLY A 105 -7.55 22.96 -0.28
C GLY A 105 -9.00 23.34 0.05
N GLU A 106 -9.96 22.63 -0.54
CA GLU A 106 -11.39 22.76 -0.29
C GLU A 106 -11.76 21.96 0.98
N ARG A 107 -12.60 22.52 1.86
CA ARG A 107 -12.99 21.87 3.13
C ARG A 107 -14.11 20.88 2.96
#